data_AF-A0A6G3Z930-F1
#
_entry.id   AF-A0A6G3Z930-F1
#
_cell.length_a   1.000
_cell.length_b   1.000
_cell.length_c   1.000
_cell.angle_alpha   90.00
_cell.angle_beta   90.00
_cell.angle_gamma   90.00
#
_symmetry.space_group_name_H-M   'P 1'
#
loop_
_entity.id
_entity.type
_entity.pdbx_description
1 polymer ?
#
loop_
_entity_poly.entity_id
_entity_poly.type
_entity_poly.pdbx_seq_one_letter_code
_entity_poly.pdbx_strand_id
1 'polypeptide(L)'
;DDNLRGNNGNDVLIGGLGNDDLRGGRGHDLLIGVQVESLEPGKGEVDTLRGAQGEDTFVLGDAISVYYDDGDTSSSGLTDYGRITDFNPDQKDVIRLHGSAEFYELGISEGDTHIIYKAADQAAELIGVIQNVTGLNLTSSSFEYATV
;
A
#
# COMPACT_ATOMS: atom_id res chain seq x y z
N ASP A 1 -3.32 3.74 -15.82
CA ASP A 1 -3.04 5.19 -15.76
C ASP A 1 -4.31 5.99 -15.72
N ASP A 2 -4.88 6.03 -14.54
CA ASP A 2 -6.08 6.75 -14.17
C ASP A 2 -5.78 7.82 -13.12
N ASN A 3 -6.62 8.85 -13.09
CA ASN A 3 -6.56 9.90 -12.07
C ASN A 3 -7.90 9.92 -11.33
N LEU A 4 -7.92 9.41 -10.11
CA LEU A 4 -9.13 9.19 -9.33
C LEU A 4 -9.23 10.18 -8.17
N ARG A 5 -10.45 10.70 -7.94
CA ARG A 5 -10.72 11.69 -6.89
C ARG A 5 -12.04 11.40 -6.18
N GLY A 6 -12.00 11.13 -4.87
CA GLY A 6 -13.20 10.90 -4.04
C GLY A 6 -13.96 12.19 -3.72
N ASN A 7 -13.23 13.25 -3.37
CA ASN A 7 -13.73 14.56 -2.93
C ASN A 7 -14.16 14.59 -1.46
N ASN A 8 -15.43 14.84 -1.15
CA ASN A 8 -15.92 14.86 0.23
C ASN A 8 -16.83 13.65 0.42
N GLY A 9 -16.65 12.93 1.52
CA GLY A 9 -17.38 11.71 1.83
C GLY A 9 -16.41 10.59 2.16
N ASN A 10 -16.95 9.43 2.49
CA ASN A 10 -16.14 8.22 2.65
C ASN A 10 -16.18 7.51 1.30
N ASP A 11 -15.08 7.54 0.57
CA ASP A 11 -14.99 7.04 -0.79
C ASP A 11 -14.24 5.71 -0.86
N VAL A 12 -14.55 4.93 -1.88
CA VAL A 12 -13.77 3.74 -2.26
C VAL A 12 -13.20 4.00 -3.64
N LEU A 13 -11.87 4.10 -3.72
CA LEU A 13 -11.14 4.33 -4.95
C LEU A 13 -10.36 3.07 -5.33
N ILE A 14 -10.58 2.59 -6.55
CA ILE A 14 -9.90 1.43 -7.13
C ILE A 14 -9.27 1.90 -8.44
N GLY A 15 -7.94 1.92 -8.52
CA GLY A 15 -7.17 2.35 -9.69
C GLY A 15 -7.40 1.43 -10.89
N GLY A 16 -7.05 0.16 -10.72
CA GLY A 16 -7.21 -0.83 -11.76
C GLY A 16 -5.86 -1.24 -12.34
N LEU A 17 -5.73 -1.21 -13.67
CA LEU A 17 -4.48 -1.60 -14.33
C LEU A 17 -3.67 -0.34 -14.73
N GLY A 18 -2.35 -0.46 -14.63
CA GLY A 18 -1.40 0.60 -14.93
C GLY A 18 -1.08 1.46 -13.71
N ASN A 19 -0.35 2.57 -13.94
CA ASN A 19 0.12 3.43 -12.86
C ASN A 19 -0.89 4.54 -12.56
N ASP A 20 -1.55 4.49 -11.42
CA ASP A 20 -2.69 5.33 -11.10
C ASP A 20 -2.35 6.39 -10.02
N ASP A 21 -2.99 7.57 -10.09
CA ASP A 21 -2.95 8.61 -9.04
C ASP A 21 -4.33 8.68 -8.37
N LEU A 22 -4.40 8.20 -7.13
CA LEU A 22 -5.62 8.18 -6.31
C LEU A 22 -5.55 9.26 -5.24
N ARG A 23 -6.63 10.05 -5.15
CA ARG A 23 -6.82 11.04 -4.08
C ARG A 23 -8.18 10.88 -3.42
N GLY A 24 -8.22 10.40 -2.18
CA GLY A 24 -9.43 10.27 -1.36
C GLY A 24 -10.15 11.59 -1.18
N GLY A 25 -9.55 12.50 -0.42
CA GLY A 25 -10.05 13.86 -0.25
C GLY A 25 -10.39 14.16 1.20
N ARG A 26 -11.66 14.22 1.54
CA ARG A 26 -12.14 14.50 2.89
C ARG A 26 -13.08 13.39 3.32
N GLY A 27 -12.73 12.66 4.35
CA GLY A 27 -13.55 11.60 4.91
C GLY A 27 -12.70 10.39 5.22
N HIS A 28 -13.32 9.24 5.39
CA HIS A 28 -12.62 8.00 5.68
C HIS A 28 -12.57 7.19 4.39
N ASP A 29 -11.47 7.32 3.66
CA ASP A 29 -11.36 6.79 2.31
C ASP A 29 -10.65 5.44 2.28
N LEU A 30 -11.06 4.57 1.37
CA LEU A 30 -10.41 3.29 1.07
C LEU A 30 -9.73 3.39 -0.29
N LEU A 31 -8.41 3.32 -0.32
CA LEU A 31 -7.60 3.48 -1.53
C LEU A 31 -6.93 2.15 -1.91
N ILE A 32 -7.27 1.65 -3.09
CA ILE A 32 -6.71 0.45 -3.69
C ILE A 32 -6.14 0.85 -5.05
N GLY A 33 -4.80 0.85 -5.21
CA GLY A 33 -4.18 1.20 -6.49
C GLY A 33 -4.49 0.18 -7.59
N VAL A 34 -4.49 -1.09 -7.23
CA VAL A 34 -4.45 -2.20 -8.18
C VAL A 34 -5.81 -2.73 -8.62
N GLN A 35 -5.82 -3.53 -9.68
CA GLN A 35 -6.93 -4.40 -10.04
C GLN A 35 -6.93 -5.65 -9.14
N VAL A 36 -7.76 -5.64 -8.09
CA VAL A 36 -7.86 -6.71 -7.07
C VAL A 36 -8.13 -8.10 -7.66
N GLU A 37 -8.94 -8.20 -8.72
CA GLU A 37 -9.28 -9.46 -9.38
C GLU A 37 -8.19 -9.96 -10.35
N SER A 38 -7.06 -9.25 -10.47
CA SER A 38 -5.91 -9.69 -11.24
C SER A 38 -5.26 -10.91 -10.57
N LEU A 39 -4.61 -11.76 -11.37
CA LEU A 39 -3.79 -12.85 -10.85
C LEU A 39 -2.57 -12.33 -10.07
N GLU A 40 -2.06 -11.17 -10.47
CA GLU A 40 -0.88 -10.52 -9.91
C GLU A 40 -1.20 -9.01 -9.76
N PRO A 41 -1.99 -8.61 -8.72
CA PRO A 41 -2.40 -7.22 -8.55
C PRO A 41 -1.19 -6.32 -8.28
N GLY A 42 -1.01 -5.25 -9.05
CA GLY A 42 0.10 -4.31 -8.87
C GLY A 42 1.38 -4.67 -9.61
N LYS A 43 1.42 -5.81 -10.32
CA LYS A 43 2.64 -6.26 -10.99
C LYS A 43 3.09 -5.29 -12.07
N GLY A 44 4.30 -4.76 -11.90
CA GLY A 44 4.88 -3.74 -12.78
C GLY A 44 4.17 -2.38 -12.70
N GLU A 45 3.40 -2.13 -11.64
CA GLU A 45 2.63 -0.90 -11.41
C GLU A 45 3.19 -0.11 -10.22
N VAL A 46 3.35 1.20 -10.39
CA VAL A 46 3.71 2.15 -9.32
C VAL A 46 2.58 3.15 -9.17
N ASP A 47 1.71 2.88 -8.21
CA ASP A 47 0.56 3.71 -7.90
C ASP A 47 0.91 4.80 -6.89
N THR A 48 0.29 5.96 -7.02
CA THR A 48 0.41 7.06 -6.05
C THR A 48 -0.90 7.24 -5.30
N LEU A 49 -0.87 7.04 -3.99
CA LEU A 49 -2.04 7.08 -3.12
C LEU A 49 -1.97 8.29 -2.18
N ARG A 50 -3.08 9.03 -2.08
CA ARG A 50 -3.27 10.19 -1.20
C ARG A 50 -4.61 10.13 -0.46
N GLY A 51 -4.59 9.95 0.85
CA GLY A 51 -5.82 9.97 1.66
C GLY A 51 -6.37 11.39 1.82
N ALA A 52 -5.47 12.34 2.05
CA ALA A 52 -5.72 13.71 2.44
C ALA A 52 -6.34 13.84 3.85
N GLN A 53 -7.56 14.37 4.00
CA GLN A 53 -8.12 14.68 5.30
C GLN A 53 -9.11 13.60 5.77
N GLY A 54 -8.69 12.77 6.69
CA GLY A 54 -9.55 11.98 7.55
C GLY A 54 -8.83 10.73 8.01
N GLU A 55 -9.57 9.69 8.42
CA GLU A 55 -8.99 8.40 8.80
C GLU A 55 -8.99 7.50 7.56
N ASP A 56 -7.88 7.46 6.83
CA ASP A 56 -7.81 6.80 5.52
C ASP A 56 -7.18 5.41 5.59
N THR A 57 -7.59 4.51 4.70
CA THR A 57 -7.05 3.15 4.59
C THR A 57 -6.40 2.94 3.22
N PHE A 58 -5.08 2.73 3.23
CA PHE A 58 -4.29 2.38 2.06
C PHE A 58 -4.12 0.87 1.98
N VAL A 59 -4.63 0.25 0.92
CA VAL A 59 -4.63 -1.22 0.78
C VAL A 59 -3.47 -1.67 -0.11
N LEU A 60 -2.53 -2.40 0.49
CA LEU A 60 -1.43 -3.07 -0.22
C LEU A 60 -1.53 -4.60 -0.13
N GLY A 61 -2.68 -5.11 0.30
CA GLY A 61 -3.00 -6.53 0.33
C GLY A 61 -4.36 -6.78 0.98
N ASP A 62 -4.91 -7.95 0.71
CA ASP A 62 -6.18 -8.42 1.27
C ASP A 62 -6.03 -9.79 1.95
N ALA A 63 -7.14 -10.47 2.22
CA ALA A 63 -7.12 -11.78 2.87
C ALA A 63 -6.49 -12.89 2.02
N ILE A 64 -6.35 -12.66 0.72
CA ILE A 64 -5.97 -13.64 -0.30
C ILE A 64 -4.55 -13.35 -0.81
N SER A 65 -4.25 -12.10 -1.12
CA SER A 65 -3.02 -11.73 -1.85
C SER A 65 -2.31 -10.52 -1.23
N VAL A 66 -0.97 -10.55 -1.33
CA VAL A 66 -0.13 -9.35 -1.23
C VAL A 66 -0.19 -8.63 -2.57
N TYR A 67 -0.39 -7.32 -2.59
CA TYR A 67 -0.35 -6.53 -3.82
C TYR A 67 1.07 -6.02 -4.08
N TYR A 68 1.39 -5.77 -5.35
CA TYR A 68 2.73 -5.43 -5.84
C TYR A 68 3.79 -6.50 -5.52
N ASP A 69 3.34 -7.75 -5.31
CA ASP A 69 4.23 -8.91 -5.21
C ASP A 69 4.20 -9.64 -6.56
N ASP A 70 5.26 -9.52 -7.34
CA ASP A 70 5.35 -10.12 -8.68
C ASP A 70 5.93 -11.55 -8.70
N GLY A 71 6.36 -12.04 -7.53
CA GLY A 71 6.97 -13.36 -7.35
C GLY A 71 8.37 -13.50 -7.95
N ASP A 72 9.01 -12.41 -8.42
CA ASP A 72 10.33 -12.46 -9.03
C ASP A 72 11.44 -12.61 -7.98
N THR A 73 11.91 -13.85 -7.84
CA THR A 73 13.03 -14.21 -6.98
C THR A 73 14.38 -13.55 -7.32
N SER A 74 14.47 -12.80 -8.42
CA SER A 74 15.68 -12.11 -8.88
C SER A 74 15.65 -10.58 -8.71
N SER A 75 14.50 -10.04 -8.32
CA SER A 75 14.29 -8.60 -8.11
C SER A 75 14.10 -8.29 -6.61
N SER A 76 14.03 -6.99 -6.29
CA SER A 76 13.70 -6.48 -4.96
C SER A 76 12.53 -5.51 -5.00
N GLY A 77 11.63 -5.65 -5.98
CA GLY A 77 10.43 -4.82 -6.16
C GLY A 77 10.62 -3.35 -6.46
N LEU A 78 11.70 -2.98 -7.16
CA LEU A 78 11.90 -1.57 -7.51
C LEU A 78 11.03 -1.10 -8.69
N THR A 79 10.32 -2.02 -9.35
CA THR A 79 9.49 -1.75 -10.52
C THR A 79 8.01 -1.62 -10.22
N ASP A 80 7.59 -2.00 -9.02
CA ASP A 80 6.20 -2.06 -8.61
C ASP A 80 6.06 -1.89 -7.11
N TYR A 81 5.20 -0.96 -6.70
CA TYR A 81 4.91 -0.67 -5.29
C TYR A 81 3.83 0.39 -5.19
N GLY A 82 3.05 0.36 -4.11
CA GLY A 82 2.19 1.47 -3.74
C GLY A 82 2.97 2.61 -3.07
N ARG A 83 2.93 3.82 -3.63
CA ARG A 83 3.54 5.02 -3.03
C ARG A 83 2.49 5.87 -2.31
N ILE A 84 2.56 5.89 -0.98
CA ILE A 84 1.67 6.69 -0.13
C ILE A 84 2.37 8.02 0.19
N THR A 85 1.76 9.15 -0.17
CA THR A 85 2.46 10.45 -0.15
C THR A 85 2.05 11.40 0.98
N ASP A 86 1.00 11.08 1.74
CA ASP A 86 0.48 11.93 2.82
C ASP A 86 0.04 11.16 4.07
N PHE A 87 0.57 9.95 4.28
CA PHE A 87 0.25 9.11 5.43
C PHE A 87 0.42 9.86 6.75
N ASN A 88 -0.63 9.89 7.57
CA ASN A 88 -0.62 10.58 8.84
C ASN A 88 -1.15 9.70 9.99
N PRO A 89 -0.27 9.16 10.86
CA PRO A 89 -0.70 8.35 12.00
C PRO A 89 -1.49 9.16 13.05
N ASP A 90 -1.32 10.48 13.13
CA ASP A 90 -2.11 11.34 14.03
C ASP A 90 -3.57 11.49 13.55
N GLN A 91 -3.79 11.37 12.23
CA GLN A 91 -5.12 11.28 11.64
C GLN A 91 -5.69 9.86 11.69
N LYS A 92 -4.94 8.89 12.23
CA LYS A 92 -5.28 7.46 12.28
C LYS A 92 -5.40 6.80 10.92
N ASP A 93 -4.55 7.21 9.99
CA ASP A 93 -4.40 6.47 8.74
C ASP A 93 -3.88 5.05 9.01
N VAL A 94 -4.33 4.13 8.17
CA VAL A 94 -4.07 2.69 8.26
C VAL A 94 -3.52 2.20 6.94
N ILE A 95 -2.51 1.32 7.02
CA ILE A 95 -2.03 0.52 5.90
C ILE A 95 -2.54 -0.90 6.11
N ARG A 96 -3.37 -1.37 5.20
CA ARG A 96 -3.85 -2.76 5.19
C ARG A 96 -2.88 -3.63 4.41
N LEU A 97 -2.45 -4.71 5.05
CA LEU A 97 -1.53 -5.72 4.51
C LEU A 97 -2.17 -7.11 4.57
N HIS A 98 -1.64 -8.05 3.78
CA HIS A 98 -2.04 -9.44 3.83
C HIS A 98 -1.42 -10.18 5.02
N GLY A 99 -2.19 -11.03 5.71
CA GLY A 99 -1.67 -12.05 6.61
C GLY A 99 -1.28 -11.54 8.00
N SER A 100 0.02 -11.41 8.26
CA SER A 100 0.59 -11.20 9.60
C SER A 100 1.80 -10.27 9.53
N ALA A 101 2.04 -9.50 10.59
CA ALA A 101 3.20 -8.62 10.74
C ALA A 101 4.55 -9.33 10.53
N GLU A 102 4.62 -10.64 10.81
CA GLU A 102 5.86 -11.41 10.68
C GLU A 102 6.33 -11.59 9.24
N PHE A 103 5.43 -11.44 8.27
CA PHE A 103 5.76 -11.51 6.85
C PHE A 103 6.39 -10.24 6.31
N TYR A 104 6.48 -9.19 7.12
CA TYR A 104 6.97 -7.89 6.67
C TYR A 104 8.21 -7.45 7.45
N GLU A 105 8.95 -6.54 6.84
CA GLU A 105 9.92 -5.70 7.52
C GLU A 105 9.79 -4.25 7.04
N LEU A 106 10.24 -3.33 7.89
CA LEU A 106 10.30 -1.91 7.56
C LEU A 106 11.76 -1.51 7.34
N GLY A 107 12.05 -1.03 6.14
CA GLY A 107 13.30 -0.37 5.78
C GLY A 107 13.16 1.15 5.81
N ILE A 108 14.27 1.87 5.91
CA ILE A 108 14.30 3.32 5.73
C ILE A 108 15.27 3.65 4.60
N SER A 109 14.80 4.40 3.61
CA SER A 109 15.61 4.92 2.51
C SER A 109 15.25 6.36 2.25
N GLU A 110 16.25 7.26 2.21
CA GLU A 110 16.06 8.68 1.89
C GLU A 110 15.01 9.45 2.74
N GLY A 111 14.62 8.92 3.90
CA GLY A 111 13.58 9.52 4.76
C GLY A 111 12.19 8.91 4.57
N ASP A 112 12.04 7.95 3.67
CA ASP A 112 10.82 7.19 3.43
C ASP A 112 10.87 5.85 4.18
N THR A 113 9.69 5.38 4.61
CA THR A 113 9.54 4.01 5.12
C THR A 113 9.20 3.08 3.97
N HIS A 114 10.00 2.03 3.81
CA HIS A 114 9.78 0.97 2.84
C HIS A 114 9.11 -0.20 3.54
N ILE A 115 8.01 -0.70 3.00
CA ILE A 115 7.35 -1.93 3.44
C ILE A 115 7.85 -3.05 2.53
N ILE A 116 8.55 -4.00 3.14
CA ILE A 116 9.16 -5.11 2.42
C ILE A 116 8.43 -6.39 2.83
N TYR A 117 7.88 -7.10 1.85
CA TYR A 117 7.31 -8.43 2.01
C TYR A 117 8.40 -9.50 1.95
N LYS A 118 8.31 -10.50 2.84
CA LYS A 118 9.27 -11.60 2.99
C LYS A 118 8.55 -12.93 2.96
N ALA A 119 8.19 -13.38 1.77
CA ALA A 119 7.75 -14.76 1.62
C ALA A 119 8.93 -15.74 1.78
N ALA A 120 8.63 -16.93 2.29
CA ALA A 120 9.64 -17.91 2.69
C ALA A 120 10.45 -18.49 1.52
N ASP A 121 9.92 -18.38 0.30
CA ASP A 121 10.42 -19.00 -0.93
C ASP A 121 10.76 -17.99 -2.04
N GLN A 122 10.74 -16.68 -1.74
CA GLN A 122 11.10 -15.64 -2.68
C GLN A 122 12.08 -14.60 -2.11
N ALA A 123 12.59 -13.76 -2.99
CA ALA A 123 13.37 -12.60 -2.58
C ALA A 123 12.49 -11.63 -1.77
N ALA A 124 13.12 -10.81 -0.96
CA ALA A 124 12.39 -9.77 -0.24
C ALA A 124 11.93 -8.70 -1.23
N GLU A 125 10.65 -8.36 -1.17
CA GLU A 125 9.97 -7.57 -2.21
C GLU A 125 9.47 -6.25 -1.64
N LEU A 126 9.78 -5.14 -2.30
CA LEU A 126 9.26 -3.83 -1.92
C LEU A 126 7.83 -3.68 -2.42
N ILE A 127 6.84 -3.66 -1.53
CA ILE A 127 5.42 -3.54 -1.92
C ILE A 127 4.84 -2.14 -1.64
N GLY A 128 5.54 -1.35 -0.83
CA GLY A 128 5.03 -0.05 -0.41
C GLY A 128 6.12 0.94 0.01
N VAL A 129 5.92 2.20 -0.35
CA VAL A 129 6.76 3.32 0.07
C VAL A 129 5.88 4.38 0.73
N ILE A 130 6.19 4.72 1.98
CA ILE A 130 5.51 5.76 2.75
C ILE A 130 6.41 6.98 2.81
N GLN A 131 6.01 8.01 2.07
CA GLN A 131 6.86 9.16 1.81
C GLN A 131 7.01 10.05 3.05
N ASN A 132 8.24 10.42 3.38
CA ASN A 132 8.59 11.32 4.49
C ASN A 132 8.06 10.91 5.87
N VAL A 133 7.75 9.62 6.06
CA VAL A 133 7.32 9.07 7.34
C VAL A 133 8.36 8.05 7.79
N THR A 134 8.78 8.13 9.05
CA THR A 134 9.74 7.19 9.66
C THR A 134 9.28 6.80 11.06
N GLY A 135 9.90 5.76 11.65
CA GLY A 135 9.60 5.34 13.03
C GLY A 135 8.30 4.57 13.20
N LEU A 136 7.71 4.09 12.09
CA LEU A 136 6.55 3.21 12.11
C LEU A 136 6.88 1.85 12.72
N ASN A 137 5.86 1.18 13.26
CA ASN A 137 5.98 -0.13 13.88
C ASN A 137 4.85 -1.03 13.38
N LEU A 138 5.20 -2.19 12.82
CA LEU A 138 4.27 -3.19 12.27
C LEU A 138 3.22 -3.70 13.28
N THR A 139 3.47 -3.52 14.59
CA THR A 139 2.53 -3.90 15.66
C THR A 139 1.69 -2.73 16.19
N SER A 140 1.86 -1.53 15.62
CA SER A 140 1.05 -0.36 15.96
C SER A 140 -0.30 -0.36 15.24
N SER A 141 -1.20 0.55 15.63
CA SER A 141 -2.50 0.73 14.98
C SER A 141 -2.42 1.30 13.56
N SER A 142 -1.24 1.70 13.08
CA SER A 142 -1.03 2.13 11.70
C SER A 142 -1.06 0.98 10.69
N PHE A 143 -1.04 -0.27 11.15
CA PHE A 143 -1.11 -1.44 10.30
C PHE A 143 -2.31 -2.32 10.67
N GLU A 144 -3.08 -2.68 9.65
CA GLU A 144 -4.15 -3.67 9.72
C GLU A 144 -3.74 -4.87 8.87
N TYR A 145 -4.05 -6.08 9.34
CA TYR A 145 -3.71 -7.31 8.63
C TYR A 145 -4.98 -8.08 8.26
N ALA A 146 -5.19 -8.29 6.97
CA ALA A 146 -6.33 -9.01 6.44
C ALA A 146 -6.04 -10.52 6.39
N THR A 147 -6.95 -11.32 6.93
CA THR A 147 -6.90 -12.78 6.92
C THR A 147 -8.25 -13.36 6.49
N VAL A 148 -8.25 -14.60 6.00
CA VAL A 148 -9.46 -15.36 5.65
C VAL A 148 -10.30 -15.69 6.89
#